data_AF-A0AAW2K9X2-F1
#
_entry.id   AF-A0AAW2K9X2-F1
#
_cell.length_a   1.000
_cell.length_b   1.000
_cell.length_c   1.000
_cell.angle_alpha   90.00
_cell.angle_beta   90.00
_cell.angle_gamma   90.00
#
_symmetry.space_group_name_H-M   'P 1'
#
loop_
_entity.id
_entity.type
_entity.pdbx_description
1 polymer ?
#
loop_
_entity_poly.entity_id
_entity_poly.type
_entity_poly.pdbx_seq_one_letter_code
_entity_poly.pdbx_strand_id
1 'polypeptide(L)'
;MITLYNLSPGMCMSFEYIFLTMVVIGPSNLKRLIDVYLEPLIEELLQLWHVGVRTYNHATDNEFIMRAALMWTVNDLPAYGIAFGWSTAGVM
;
A
#
# COMPACT_ATOMS: atom_id res chain seq x y z
N MET A 1 3.26 1.65 3.33
CA MET A 1 2.56 2.36 4.42
C MET A 1 1.17 2.68 3.94
N ILE A 2 0.16 2.03 4.53
CA ILE A 2 -1.25 2.35 4.28
C ILE A 2 -1.75 3.11 5.50
N THR A 3 -2.36 4.27 5.25
CA THR A 3 -2.82 5.20 6.29
C THR A 3 -4.28 5.58 6.04
N LEU A 4 -5.08 5.58 7.10
CA LEU A 4 -6.48 6.01 7.07
C LEU A 4 -6.57 7.54 7.01
N TYR A 5 -6.72 8.10 5.81
CA TYR A 5 -6.82 9.55 5.59
C TYR A 5 -8.09 10.21 6.14
N ASN A 6 -9.09 9.41 6.55
CA ASN A 6 -10.29 9.92 7.21
C ASN A 6 -10.06 10.35 8.67
N LEU A 7 -8.87 10.08 9.21
CA LEU A 7 -8.47 10.48 10.57
C LEU A 7 -7.72 11.82 10.54
N SER A 8 -7.73 12.54 11.67
CA SER A 8 -6.94 13.77 11.80
C SER A 8 -5.45 13.51 11.55
N PRO A 9 -4.67 14.50 11.08
CA PRO A 9 -3.26 14.28 10.70
C PRO A 9 -2.38 13.68 11.80
N GLY A 10 -2.66 13.99 13.07
CA GLY A 10 -1.95 13.40 14.20
C GLY A 10 -2.32 11.94 14.47
N MET A 11 -3.56 11.54 14.18
CA MET A 11 -4.05 10.18 14.37
C MET A 11 -3.68 9.27 13.20
N CYS A 12 -3.74 9.76 11.96
CA CYS A 12 -3.46 8.94 10.78
C CYS A 12 -1.98 8.48 10.74
N MET A 13 -1.08 9.24 11.35
CA MET A 13 0.34 8.90 11.50
C MET A 13 0.65 8.12 12.80
N SER A 14 -0.34 7.77 13.61
CA SER A 14 -0.11 6.91 14.76
C SER A 14 0.18 5.48 14.29
N PHE A 15 1.09 4.81 14.98
CA PHE A 15 1.51 3.45 14.64
C PHE A 15 0.34 2.45 14.52
N GLU A 16 -0.71 2.64 15.30
CA GLU A 16 -1.94 1.84 15.30
C GLU A 16 -2.73 1.91 13.99
N TYR A 17 -2.58 2.99 13.21
CA TYR A 17 -3.28 3.22 11.94
C TYR A 17 -2.33 3.20 10.74
N ILE A 18 -1.04 2.94 10.98
CA ILE A 18 -0.02 2.70 9.96
C ILE A 18 0.08 1.20 9.75
N PHE A 19 -0.52 0.70 8.68
CA PHE A 19 -0.27 -0.66 8.24
C PHE A 19 1.01 -0.67 7.38
N LEU A 20 2.08 -1.21 7.94
CA LEU A 20 3.35 -1.38 7.26
C LEU A 20 3.39 -2.73 6.55
N THR A 21 3.03 -2.77 5.27
CA THR A 21 3.36 -3.91 4.39
C THR A 21 4.85 -3.85 4.07
N MET A 22 5.70 -4.32 4.99
CA MET A 22 7.12 -4.52 4.74
C MET A 22 7.28 -5.82 3.95
N VAL A 23 7.51 -5.72 2.64
CA VAL A 23 7.95 -6.86 1.84
C VAL A 23 9.44 -7.06 2.16
N VAL A 24 9.75 -7.89 3.16
CA VAL A 24 11.13 -8.28 3.48
C VAL A 24 11.60 -9.25 2.40
N ILE A 25 12.31 -8.72 1.40
CA ILE A 25 12.98 -9.51 0.38
C ILE A 25 14.16 -10.20 1.06
N GLY A 26 14.05 -11.50 1.31
CA GLY A 26 15.13 -12.32 1.88
C GLY A 26 16.39 -12.34 1.00
N PRO A 27 17.49 -12.96 1.45
CA PRO A 27 18.82 -12.90 0.82
C PRO A 27 18.91 -13.50 -0.60
N SER A 28 17.84 -14.13 -1.07
CA SER A 28 17.72 -14.69 -2.42
C SER A 28 17.20 -13.63 -3.39
N ASN A 29 17.74 -13.56 -4.61
CA ASN A 29 17.35 -12.60 -5.65
C ASN A 29 15.89 -12.79 -6.15
N LEU A 30 14.90 -12.51 -5.30
CA LEU A 30 13.47 -12.36 -5.62
C LEU A 30 13.16 -10.96 -6.20
N LYS A 31 14.19 -10.17 -6.51
CA LYS A 31 14.12 -8.85 -7.18
C LYS A 31 13.24 -8.83 -8.43
N ARG A 32 13.01 -10.00 -9.04
CA ARG A 32 12.28 -10.20 -10.29
C ARG A 32 10.82 -10.66 -10.09
N LEU A 33 10.37 -10.84 -8.84
CA LEU A 33 9.04 -11.37 -8.53
C LEU A 33 8.17 -10.37 -7.77
N ILE A 34 8.64 -9.13 -7.58
CA ILE A 34 7.88 -8.11 -6.83
C ILE A 34 6.53 -7.81 -7.48
N ASP A 35 6.49 -7.85 -8.81
CA ASP A 35 5.29 -7.72 -9.63
C ASP A 35 4.26 -8.81 -9.30
N VAL A 36 4.69 -10.07 -9.17
CA VAL A 36 3.83 -11.20 -8.77
C VAL A 36 3.27 -11.01 -7.36
N TYR A 37 4.05 -10.43 -6.43
CA TYR A 37 3.56 -10.16 -5.07
C TYR A 37 2.62 -8.95 -4.99
N LEU A 38 2.76 -7.99 -5.90
CA LEU A 38 1.93 -6.78 -5.94
C LEU A 38 0.63 -6.99 -6.72
N GLU A 39 0.58 -7.94 -7.65
CA GLU A 39 -0.61 -8.30 -8.42
C GLU A 39 -1.88 -8.47 -7.55
N PRO A 40 -1.90 -9.32 -6.50
CA PRO A 40 -3.09 -9.47 -5.66
C PRO A 40 -3.47 -8.18 -4.92
N LEU A 41 -2.47 -7.38 -4.50
CA LEU A 41 -2.71 -6.10 -3.85
C LEU A 41 -3.35 -5.10 -4.81
N ILE A 42 -2.92 -5.08 -6.08
CA ILE A 42 -3.50 -4.23 -7.12
C ILE A 42 -4.94 -4.64 -7.39
N GLU A 43 -5.23 -5.94 -7.51
CA GLU A 43 -6.58 -6.45 -7.70
C GLU A 43 -7.52 -6.05 -6.54
N GLU A 44 -7.08 -6.23 -5.29
CA GLU A 44 -7.85 -5.81 -4.11
C GLU A 44 -8.10 -4.29 -4.10
N LEU A 45 -7.10 -3.48 -4.43
CA LEU A 45 -7.25 -2.03 -4.50
C LEU A 45 -8.23 -1.62 -5.61
N LEU A 46 -8.18 -2.26 -6.78
CA LEU A 46 -9.14 -2.02 -7.86
C LEU A 46 -10.56 -2.41 -7.45
N GLN A 47 -10.72 -3.55 -6.76
CA GLN A 47 -12.02 -3.98 -6.24
C GLN A 47 -12.56 -2.98 -5.20
N LEU A 48 -11.73 -2.53 -4.25
CA LEU A 48 -12.09 -1.51 -3.27
C LEU A 48 -12.41 -0.17 -3.92
N TRP A 49 -11.72 0.20 -4.99
CA TRP A 49 -11.96 1.46 -5.70
C TRP A 49 -13.23 1.43 -6.54
N HIS A 50 -13.49 0.36 -7.29
CA HIS A 50 -14.62 0.26 -8.22
C HIS A 50 -15.92 -0.23 -7.57
N VAL A 51 -15.84 -1.27 -6.74
CA VAL A 51 -17.00 -1.87 -6.06
C VAL A 51 -17.16 -1.28 -4.66
N GLY A 52 -16.05 -1.19 -3.92
CA GLY A 52 -16.07 -0.90 -2.49
C GLY A 52 -16.53 -2.09 -1.66
N VAL A 53 -16.47 -1.96 -0.33
CA VAL A 53 -16.89 -3.01 0.62
C VAL A 53 -17.82 -2.41 1.66
N ARG A 54 -18.85 -3.18 2.09
CA ARG A 54 -19.69 -2.77 3.20
C ARG A 54 -18.87 -2.81 4.49
N THR A 55 -18.81 -1.68 5.17
CA THR A 55 -18.05 -1.53 6.41
C THR A 55 -18.94 -0.87 7.45
N TYR A 56 -18.95 -1.47 8.63
CA TYR A 56 -19.68 -0.94 9.77
C TYR A 56 -18.86 0.15 10.47
N ASN A 57 -19.45 1.32 10.65
CA ASN A 57 -18.86 2.42 11.41
C ASN A 57 -19.42 2.43 12.84
N HIS A 58 -18.61 2.03 13.81
CA HIS A 58 -18.97 2.00 15.22
C HIS A 58 -19.33 3.38 15.79
N ALA A 59 -18.72 4.47 15.28
CA ALA A 59 -18.99 5.81 15.81
C ALA A 59 -20.39 6.32 15.43
N THR A 60 -20.94 5.85 14.31
CA THR A 60 -22.25 6.29 13.80
C THR A 60 -23.31 5.19 13.84
N ASP A 61 -22.98 4.00 14.37
CA ASP A 61 -23.82 2.80 14.41
C ASP A 61 -24.51 2.51 13.06
N ASN A 62 -23.77 2.66 11.97
CA ASN A 62 -24.29 2.58 10.61
C ASN A 62 -23.29 1.93 9.66
N GLU A 63 -23.81 1.29 8.61
CA GLU A 63 -22.99 0.76 7.51
C GLU A 63 -22.76 1.82 6.43
N PHE A 64 -21.58 1.79 5.82
CA PHE A 64 -21.26 2.57 4.64
C PHE A 64 -20.45 1.74 3.64
N ILE A 65 -20.38 2.20 2.39
CA ILE A 65 -19.51 1.60 1.39
C ILE A 65 -18.12 2.25 1.51
N MET A 66 -17.17 1.51 2.03
CA MET A 66 -15.77 1.92 2.10
C MET A 66 -15.10 1.72 0.74
N ARG A 67 -14.38 2.74 0.30
CA ARG A 67 -13.47 2.69 -0.86
C ARG A 67 -12.07 3.06 -0.39
N ALA A 68 -11.05 2.47 -1.03
CA ALA A 68 -9.66 2.73 -0.74
C ALA A 68 -8.90 3.04 -2.04
N ALA A 69 -7.87 3.88 -1.94
CA ALA A 69 -6.96 4.19 -3.04
C ALA A 69 -5.53 4.31 -2.51
N LEU A 70 -4.56 3.89 -3.31
CA LEU A 70 -3.14 4.08 -3.05
C LEU A 70 -2.69 5.43 -3.64
N MET A 71 -2.29 6.39 -2.80
CA MET A 71 -1.82 7.69 -3.29
C MET A 71 -0.31 7.71 -3.57
N TRP A 72 0.52 7.17 -2.68
CA TRP A 72 1.97 7.08 -2.90
C TRP A 72 2.59 5.90 -2.15
N THR A 73 3.71 5.42 -2.68
CA THR A 73 4.58 4.44 -2.04
C THR A 73 5.89 5.12 -1.65
N VAL A 74 6.34 4.92 -0.42
CA VAL A 74 7.69 5.33 0.00
C VAL A 74 8.62 4.14 -0.23
N ASN A 75 9.58 4.31 -1.13
CA ASN A 75 10.57 3.30 -1.47
C ASN A 75 11.96 3.88 -1.24
N ASP A 76 12.91 3.04 -0.82
CA ASP A 76 14.32 3.41 -0.90
C ASP A 76 14.78 3.40 -2.37
N LEU A 77 15.95 3.98 -2.66
CA LEU A 77 16.50 4.06 -4.02
C LEU A 77 16.54 2.69 -4.73
N PRO A 78 17.03 1.60 -4.09
CA PRO A 78 16.98 0.26 -4.69
C PRO A 78 15.55 -0.23 -4.98
N ALA A 79 14.62 -0.13 -4.04
CA ALA A 79 13.24 -0.58 -4.26
C ALA A 79 12.52 0.25 -5.31
N TYR A 80 12.86 1.53 -5.46
CA TYR A 80 12.30 2.39 -6.49
C TYR A 80 12.70 1.94 -7.90
N GLY A 81 13.97 1.57 -8.11
CA GLY A 81 14.42 1.00 -9.38
C GLY A 81 13.73 -0.33 -9.71
N ILE A 82 13.45 -1.12 -8.68
CA ILE A 82 12.79 -2.43 -8.81
C ILE A 82 11.29 -2.31 -9.08
N ALA A 83 10.58 -1.46 -8.34
CA ALA A 83 9.12 -1.31 -8.43
C ALA A 83 8.67 -0.54 -9.69
N PHE A 84 9.50 0.38 -10.20
CA PHE A 84 9.14 1.25 -11.32
C PHE A 84 10.02 1.04 -12.56
N GLY A 85 10.86 0.00 -12.57
CA GLY A 85 11.72 -0.34 -13.72
C GLY A 85 12.78 0.72 -14.05
N TRP A 86 13.19 1.54 -13.08
CA TRP A 86 14.20 2.57 -13.26
C TRP A 86 15.61 2.04 -13.04
N SER A 87 16.54 2.45 -13.90
CA SER A 87 17.97 2.13 -13.73
C SER A 87 18.54 2.95 -12.58
N THR A 88 18.67 2.31 -11.42
CA THR A 88 19.28 2.91 -10.21
C THR A 88 20.75 2.54 -10.06
N ALA A 89 21.26 1.66 -10.92
CA ALA A 89 22.69 1.50 -11.13
C ALA A 89 23.22 2.73 -11.85
N GLY A 90 23.94 3.59 -11.13
CA GLY A 90 24.69 4.67 -11.75
C GLY A 90 25.62 4.09 -12.83
N VAL A 91 25.70 4.77 -13.97
CA VAL A 91 26.75 4.51 -14.96
C VAL A 91 28.08 4.74 -14.25
N MET A 92 28.92 3.70 -14.20
CA MET A 92 30.31 3.82 -13.76
C MET A 92 31.13 4.51 -14.85
#